data_AF-A0A0H5RWQ2-F1
#
_entry.id   AF-A0A0H5RWQ2-F1
#
_cell.length_a   1.000
_cell.length_b   1.000
_cell.length_c   1.000
_cell.angle_alpha   90.00
_cell.angle_beta   90.00
_cell.angle_gamma   90.00
#
_symmetry.space_group_name_H-M   'P 1'
#
loop_
_entity.id
_entity.type
_entity.pdbx_description
1 polymer ?
#
loop_
_entity_poly.entity_id
_entity_poly.type
_entity_poly.pdbx_seq_one_letter_code
_entity_poly.pdbx_strand_id
1 'polypeptide(L)'
;MRLVIAQCTVDYVGRLTAHLPSARRLLLFKSDGSVSVHADDRAYKPLNWMSPPCWLTEDATDGVPVWVVENKAGEQLRITVEDVEHDSSHELGVDPGLVKDGVEAHLQVLLAEHVELLGAGYTLVRREYPTAIGPVDLMCRDELGRSVAVEIKRRGEIDGVEQLTRYLDLLNRDTVLAPVAGVFAAQQIKPQARTLAADRGIRCVTLDYDQMRGMDSDEYRLF
;
A
#
# COMPACT_ATOMS: atom_id res chain seq x y z
N MET A 1 -1.17 -25.16 1.24
CA MET A 1 0.14 -24.48 1.34
C MET A 1 1.19 -25.55 1.51
N ARG A 2 2.20 -25.62 0.63
CA ARG A 2 3.37 -26.49 0.79
C ARG A 2 4.58 -25.66 1.17
N LEU A 3 5.31 -26.09 2.19
CA LEU A 3 6.53 -25.46 2.67
C LEU A 3 7.69 -26.42 2.45
N VAL A 4 8.71 -25.97 1.73
CA VAL A 4 9.91 -26.76 1.45
C VAL A 4 11.14 -26.01 1.90
N ILE A 5 11.98 -26.65 2.71
CA ILE A 5 13.35 -26.18 2.99
C ILE A 5 14.28 -27.10 2.21
N ALA A 6 15.01 -26.52 1.26
CA ALA A 6 15.87 -27.28 0.37
C ALA A 6 17.14 -26.51 0.01
N GLN A 7 18.23 -27.24 -0.18
CA GLN A 7 19.38 -26.76 -0.95
C GLN A 7 18.97 -26.73 -2.42
N CYS A 8 18.96 -25.55 -3.04
CA CYS A 8 18.50 -25.40 -4.41
C CYS A 8 19.17 -24.24 -5.13
N THR A 9 19.11 -24.27 -6.45
CA THR A 9 19.42 -23.15 -7.36
C THR A 9 18.11 -22.68 -8.01
N VAL A 10 17.95 -21.39 -8.26
CA VAL A 10 16.72 -20.84 -8.85
C VAL A 10 17.02 -19.95 -10.03
N ASP A 11 16.40 -20.24 -11.17
CA ASP A 11 16.46 -19.44 -12.38
C ASP A 11 15.06 -18.94 -12.72
N TYR A 12 14.94 -17.63 -12.95
CA TYR A 12 13.75 -17.05 -13.55
C TYR A 12 14.00 -16.71 -15.01
N VAL A 13 13.11 -17.18 -15.87
CA VAL A 13 13.11 -16.98 -17.31
C VAL A 13 11.80 -16.32 -17.70
N GLY A 14 11.84 -15.04 -18.05
CA GLY A 14 10.66 -14.30 -18.48
C GLY A 14 11.05 -13.00 -19.16
N ARG A 15 10.37 -11.91 -18.80
CA ARG A 15 10.72 -10.55 -19.28
C ARG A 15 12.11 -10.08 -18.89
N LEU A 16 12.67 -10.69 -17.85
CA LEU A 16 14.05 -10.55 -17.42
C LEU A 16 14.59 -11.93 -17.06
N THR A 17 15.90 -12.03 -16.89
CA THR A 17 16.56 -13.22 -16.35
C THR A 17 17.07 -12.93 -14.94
N ALA A 18 16.82 -13.82 -14.00
CA ALA A 18 17.41 -13.75 -12.66
C ALA A 18 17.93 -15.12 -12.25
N HIS A 19 19.08 -15.15 -11.57
CA HIS A 19 19.73 -16.35 -11.10
C HIS A 19 20.03 -16.23 -9.62
N LEU A 20 19.66 -17.24 -8.84
CA LEU A 20 20.01 -17.41 -7.45
C LEU A 20 20.90 -18.66 -7.33
N PRO A 21 22.17 -18.53 -6.91
CA PRO A 21 23.10 -19.66 -6.85
C PRO A 21 22.68 -20.68 -5.78
N SER A 22 23.25 -21.89 -5.82
CA SER A 22 22.97 -22.93 -4.83
C SER A 22 23.06 -22.41 -3.39
N ALA A 23 21.95 -22.49 -2.67
CA ALA A 23 21.85 -22.16 -1.25
C ALA A 23 20.63 -22.83 -0.63
N ARG A 24 20.63 -22.96 0.69
CA ARG A 24 19.46 -23.38 1.45
C ARG A 24 18.41 -22.27 1.43
N ARG A 25 17.19 -22.60 1.01
CA ARG A 25 16.09 -21.65 0.87
C ARG A 25 14.79 -22.22 1.42
N LEU A 26 13.90 -21.31 1.83
CA LEU A 26 12.49 -21.62 2.07
C LEU A 26 11.70 -21.34 0.81
N LEU A 27 11.05 -22.38 0.27
CA LEU A 27 10.12 -22.31 -0.85
C LEU A 27 8.69 -22.42 -0.30
N LEU A 28 7.84 -21.48 -0.65
CA LEU A 28 6.43 -21.49 -0.29
C LEU A 28 5.59 -21.63 -1.56
N PHE A 29 4.77 -22.68 -1.63
CA PHE A 29 3.79 -22.89 -2.69
C PHE A 29 2.38 -22.78 -2.12
N LYS A 30 1.62 -21.78 -2.58
CA LYS A 30 0.25 -21.55 -2.14
C LYS A 30 -0.75 -22.34 -2.99
N SER A 31 -1.96 -22.52 -2.46
CA SER A 31 -3.04 -23.21 -3.17
C SER A 31 -3.58 -22.48 -4.39
N ASP A 32 -3.36 -21.16 -4.49
CA ASP A 32 -3.71 -20.35 -5.66
C ASP A 32 -2.67 -20.48 -6.81
N GLY A 33 -1.59 -21.23 -6.59
CA GLY A 33 -0.48 -21.42 -7.52
C GLY A 33 0.67 -20.42 -7.34
N SER A 34 0.55 -19.43 -6.43
CA SER A 34 1.66 -18.52 -6.18
C SER A 34 2.84 -19.23 -5.50
N VAL A 35 4.05 -18.83 -5.89
CA VAL A 35 5.31 -19.34 -5.32
C VAL A 35 6.18 -18.19 -4.84
N SER A 36 6.90 -18.40 -3.74
CA SER A 36 7.90 -17.45 -3.26
C SER A 36 9.13 -18.14 -2.67
N VAL A 37 10.30 -17.54 -2.93
CA VAL A 37 11.62 -18.05 -2.56
C VAL A 37 12.26 -17.10 -1.55
N HIS A 38 12.63 -17.61 -0.37
CA HIS A 38 13.14 -16.82 0.75
C HIS A 38 14.51 -17.33 1.22
N ALA A 39 15.29 -16.42 1.80
CA ALA A 39 16.51 -16.72 2.53
C ALA A 39 16.47 -16.03 3.90
N ASP A 40 17.28 -16.51 4.84
CA ASP A 40 17.43 -15.92 6.18
C ASP A 40 18.41 -14.72 6.14
N ASP A 41 18.07 -13.71 5.32
CA ASP A 41 18.81 -12.45 5.23
C ASP A 41 17.92 -11.25 5.62
N ARG A 42 18.45 -10.03 5.48
CA ARG A 42 17.76 -8.81 5.93
C ARG A 42 16.53 -8.41 5.09
N ALA A 43 16.16 -9.16 4.05
CA ALA A 43 15.01 -8.84 3.21
C ALA A 43 13.72 -9.45 3.78
N TYR A 44 12.77 -8.61 4.21
CA TYR A 44 11.40 -9.06 4.54
C TYR A 44 10.61 -9.53 3.31
N LYS A 45 11.12 -9.27 2.10
CA LYS A 45 10.52 -9.66 0.83
C LYS A 45 11.18 -10.94 0.31
N PRO A 46 10.44 -11.79 -0.43
CA PRO A 46 11.05 -12.91 -1.13
C PRO A 46 12.11 -12.42 -2.12
N LEU A 47 13.15 -13.23 -2.31
CA LEU A 47 14.20 -13.00 -3.31
C LEU A 47 13.67 -13.14 -4.74
N ASN A 48 12.71 -14.05 -4.92
CA ASN A 48 12.01 -14.26 -6.19
C ASN A 48 10.61 -14.82 -5.94
N TRP A 49 9.64 -14.48 -6.78
CA TRP A 49 8.25 -14.93 -6.62
C TRP A 49 7.50 -14.90 -7.95
N MET A 50 6.46 -15.72 -8.06
CA MET A 50 5.45 -15.61 -9.12
C MET A 50 4.06 -15.52 -8.51
N SER A 51 3.24 -14.66 -9.11
CA SER A 51 1.86 -14.42 -8.70
C SER A 51 0.90 -15.27 -9.54
N PRO A 52 -0.24 -15.68 -8.99
CA PRO A 52 -1.12 -16.61 -9.66
C PRO A 52 -1.79 -15.95 -10.89
N PRO A 53 -2.27 -16.75 -11.86
CA PRO A 53 -2.23 -18.20 -11.89
C PRO A 53 -0.86 -18.74 -12.32
N CYS A 54 -0.33 -19.73 -11.60
CA CYS A 54 0.82 -20.51 -12.02
C CYS A 54 0.57 -22.01 -11.81
N TRP A 55 1.31 -22.81 -12.56
CA TRP A 55 1.28 -24.26 -12.50
C TRP A 55 2.66 -24.79 -12.16
N LEU A 56 2.73 -25.66 -11.15
CA LEU A 56 3.94 -26.37 -10.76
C LEU A 56 3.98 -27.70 -11.50
N THR A 57 5.10 -27.96 -12.18
CA THR A 57 5.48 -29.27 -12.70
C THR A 57 6.78 -29.70 -12.03
N GLU A 58 6.81 -30.91 -11.50
CA GLU A 58 8.02 -31.51 -10.93
C GLU A 58 8.57 -32.52 -11.93
N ASP A 59 9.75 -32.23 -12.46
CA ASP A 59 10.43 -33.04 -13.47
C ASP A 59 11.85 -33.37 -13.02
N ALA A 60 12.61 -34.09 -13.86
CA ALA A 60 14.04 -34.32 -13.68
C ALA A 60 14.78 -33.97 -14.97
N THR A 61 15.77 -33.08 -14.87
CA THR A 61 16.70 -32.79 -15.97
C THR A 61 18.01 -33.50 -15.68
N ASP A 62 18.43 -34.43 -16.55
CA ASP A 62 19.64 -35.24 -16.38
C ASP A 62 19.72 -35.98 -15.02
N GLY A 63 18.57 -36.38 -14.48
CA GLY A 63 18.44 -37.05 -13.18
C GLY A 63 18.45 -36.11 -11.97
N VAL A 64 18.59 -34.80 -12.17
CA VAL A 64 18.47 -33.79 -11.11
C VAL A 64 17.02 -33.28 -11.04
N PRO A 65 16.35 -33.31 -9.88
CA PRO A 65 15.01 -32.78 -9.74
C PRO A 65 14.94 -31.29 -10.10
N VAL A 66 14.06 -30.93 -11.02
CA VAL A 66 13.79 -29.55 -11.43
C VAL A 66 12.30 -29.29 -11.32
N TRP A 67 11.95 -28.34 -10.45
CA TRP A 67 10.59 -27.88 -10.26
C TRP A 67 10.37 -26.63 -11.11
N VAL A 68 9.44 -26.68 -12.04
CA VAL A 68 9.12 -25.59 -12.95
C VAL A 68 7.77 -25.01 -12.58
N VAL A 69 7.77 -23.73 -12.19
CA VAL A 69 6.55 -22.95 -12.01
C VAL A 69 6.36 -22.06 -13.22
N GLU A 70 5.26 -22.22 -13.95
CA GLU A 70 4.97 -21.46 -15.17
C GLU A 70 3.68 -20.65 -15.04
N ASN A 71 3.67 -19.42 -15.55
CA ASN A 71 2.45 -18.58 -15.63
C ASN A 71 1.84 -18.56 -17.04
N LYS A 72 0.68 -17.92 -17.19
CA LYS A 72 -0.02 -17.78 -18.47
C LYS A 72 0.77 -17.10 -19.59
N ALA A 73 1.79 -16.32 -19.25
CA ALA A 73 2.64 -15.64 -20.22
C ALA A 73 3.85 -16.49 -20.65
N GLY A 74 3.99 -17.71 -20.14
CA GLY A 74 5.13 -18.60 -20.40
C GLY A 74 6.40 -18.21 -19.63
N GLU A 75 6.30 -17.30 -18.65
CA GLU A 75 7.43 -17.03 -17.74
C GLU A 75 7.58 -18.20 -16.77
N GLN A 76 8.82 -18.61 -16.50
CA GLN A 76 9.15 -19.76 -15.67
C GLN A 76 10.04 -19.38 -14.49
N LEU A 77 9.74 -19.92 -13.31
CA LEU A 77 10.67 -20.06 -12.19
C LEU A 77 11.09 -21.52 -12.12
N ARG A 78 12.34 -21.81 -12.49
CA ARG A 78 12.93 -23.14 -12.49
C ARG A 78 13.78 -23.29 -11.22
N ILE A 79 13.43 -24.25 -10.40
CA ILE A 79 14.07 -24.53 -9.11
C ILE A 79 14.74 -25.89 -9.22
N THR A 80 16.07 -25.91 -9.32
CA THR A 80 16.86 -27.13 -9.29
C THR A 80 17.04 -27.52 -7.83
N VAL A 81 16.46 -28.65 -7.42
CA VAL A 81 16.46 -29.11 -6.03
C VAL A 81 17.58 -30.13 -5.85
N GLU A 82 18.56 -29.78 -5.02
CA GLU A 82 19.76 -30.59 -4.78
C GLU A 82 19.57 -31.52 -3.58
N ASP A 83 18.99 -31.00 -2.49
CA ASP A 83 18.65 -31.77 -1.29
C ASP A 83 17.43 -31.15 -0.59
N VAL A 84 16.55 -31.98 -0.03
CA VAL A 84 15.33 -31.57 0.66
C VAL A 84 15.45 -31.89 2.15
N GLU A 85 15.54 -30.85 2.98
CA GLU A 85 15.59 -30.97 4.44
C GLU A 85 14.19 -31.07 5.06
N HIS A 86 13.21 -30.41 4.44
CA HIS A 86 11.83 -30.39 4.91
C HIS A 86 10.87 -30.22 3.74
N ASP A 87 9.79 -31.00 3.74
CA ASP A 87 8.67 -30.85 2.81
C ASP A 87 7.38 -31.19 3.56
N SER A 88 6.51 -30.20 3.75
CA SER A 88 5.22 -30.39 4.42
C SER A 88 4.10 -29.61 3.75
N SER A 89 2.88 -30.14 3.85
CA SER A 89 1.68 -29.54 3.28
C SER A 89 0.62 -29.31 4.34
N HIS A 90 -0.01 -28.14 4.30
CA HIS A 90 -0.99 -27.66 5.28
C HIS A 90 -2.17 -27.00 4.59
N GLU A 91 -3.38 -27.26 5.09
CA GLU A 91 -4.59 -26.52 4.74
C GLU A 91 -4.75 -25.35 5.70
N LEU A 92 -4.75 -24.12 5.19
CA LEU A 92 -4.91 -22.91 6.01
C LEU A 92 -6.40 -22.51 6.18
N GLY A 93 -7.31 -23.20 5.51
CA GLY A 93 -8.73 -22.86 5.50
C GLY A 93 -9.06 -21.61 4.70
N VAL A 94 -10.25 -21.06 4.97
CA VAL A 94 -10.72 -19.80 4.36
C VAL A 94 -10.10 -18.63 5.11
N ASP A 95 -9.35 -17.79 4.40
CA ASP A 95 -8.84 -16.54 4.95
C ASP A 95 -10.00 -15.56 5.16
N PRO A 96 -10.21 -15.02 6.37
CA PRO A 96 -11.24 -14.02 6.62
C PRO A 96 -10.93 -12.65 5.97
N GLY A 97 -9.77 -12.52 5.33
CA GLY A 97 -9.27 -11.27 4.76
C GLY A 97 -8.41 -10.50 5.76
N LEU A 98 -7.37 -9.86 5.25
CA LEU A 98 -6.63 -8.84 6.00
C LEU A 98 -7.53 -7.63 6.21
N VAL A 99 -7.96 -7.40 7.46
CA VAL A 99 -8.57 -6.12 7.85
C VAL A 99 -7.45 -5.08 7.91
N LYS A 100 -7.28 -4.33 6.82
CA LYS A 100 -6.43 -3.14 6.82
C LYS A 100 -7.17 -2.08 7.62
N ASP A 101 -6.66 -1.81 8.81
CA ASP A 101 -7.16 -0.83 9.76
C ASP A 101 -7.55 0.45 9.01
N GLY A 102 -8.85 0.75 8.97
CA GLY A 102 -9.47 1.86 8.22
C GLY A 102 -9.14 3.22 8.82
N VAL A 103 -7.94 3.38 9.39
CA VAL A 103 -7.48 4.59 10.07
C VAL A 103 -7.54 5.79 9.14
N GLU A 104 -7.30 5.65 7.84
CA GLU A 104 -7.44 6.78 6.90
C GLU A 104 -8.90 7.17 6.68
N ALA A 105 -9.79 6.19 6.48
CA ALA A 105 -11.22 6.44 6.39
C ALA A 105 -11.76 7.05 7.70
N HIS A 106 -11.26 6.59 8.86
CA HIS A 106 -11.65 7.13 10.16
C HIS A 106 -11.08 8.52 10.40
N LEU A 107 -9.81 8.78 10.05
CA LEU A 107 -9.22 10.12 10.08
C LEU A 107 -10.01 11.09 9.19
N GLN A 108 -10.51 10.63 8.04
CA GLN A 108 -11.35 11.43 7.17
C GLN A 108 -12.68 11.78 7.84
N VAL A 109 -13.34 10.81 8.48
CA VAL A 109 -14.57 11.04 9.25
C VAL A 109 -14.33 12.05 10.37
N LEU A 110 -13.34 11.80 11.22
CA LEU A 110 -13.00 12.64 12.36
C LEU A 110 -12.59 14.06 11.93
N LEU A 111 -11.79 14.21 10.86
CA LEU A 111 -11.39 15.53 10.38
C LEU A 111 -12.54 16.28 9.70
N ALA A 112 -13.51 15.56 9.12
CA ALA A 112 -14.71 16.17 8.58
C ALA A 112 -15.64 16.71 9.68
N GLU A 113 -15.72 15.99 10.82
CA GLU A 113 -16.46 16.42 12.02
C GLU A 113 -15.76 17.58 12.74
N HIS A 114 -14.43 17.58 12.75
CA HIS A 114 -13.59 18.60 13.39
C HIS A 114 -12.76 19.41 12.38
N VAL A 115 -13.43 19.95 11.35
CA VAL A 115 -12.77 20.64 10.23
C VAL A 115 -11.97 21.88 10.68
N GLU A 116 -12.29 22.45 11.84
CA GLU A 116 -11.57 23.54 12.50
C GLU A 116 -10.11 23.20 12.85
N LEU A 117 -9.76 21.91 12.94
CA LEU A 117 -8.37 21.46 13.09
C LEU A 117 -7.50 21.86 11.90
N LEU A 118 -8.11 22.12 10.73
CA LEU A 118 -7.42 22.70 9.59
C LEU A 118 -7.11 24.19 9.79
N GLY A 119 -7.93 24.91 10.56
CA GLY A 119 -7.82 26.35 10.81
C GLY A 119 -9.14 26.96 11.25
N ALA A 120 -9.09 28.05 12.01
CA ALA A 120 -10.29 28.77 12.43
C ALA A 120 -11.08 29.25 11.20
N GLY A 121 -12.40 29.07 11.21
CA GLY A 121 -13.28 29.49 10.11
C GLY A 121 -13.34 28.52 8.93
N TYR A 122 -12.63 27.40 8.97
CA TYR A 122 -12.79 26.35 7.97
C TYR A 122 -14.19 25.71 8.06
N THR A 123 -14.76 25.36 6.92
CA THR A 123 -16.03 24.63 6.83
C THR A 123 -15.94 23.49 5.82
N LEU A 124 -16.58 22.38 6.11
CA LEU A 124 -16.65 21.24 5.20
C LEU A 124 -17.66 21.51 4.09
N VAL A 125 -17.25 21.33 2.83
CA VAL A 125 -18.18 21.31 1.69
C VAL A 125 -18.67 19.90 1.45
N ARG A 126 -17.73 18.94 1.32
CA ARG A 126 -18.04 17.56 0.98
C ARG A 126 -16.84 16.65 1.23
N ARG A 127 -17.11 15.45 1.74
CA ARG A 127 -16.16 14.33 1.75
C ARG A 127 -16.18 13.60 0.41
N GLU A 128 -15.05 13.00 0.04
CA GLU A 128 -14.89 12.25 -1.21
C GLU A 128 -15.36 13.11 -2.40
N TYR A 129 -14.83 14.32 -2.52
CA TYR A 129 -15.26 15.26 -3.55
C TYR A 129 -14.83 14.73 -4.93
N PRO A 130 -15.77 14.45 -5.84
CA PRO A 130 -15.46 13.74 -7.07
C PRO A 130 -14.61 14.60 -8.01
N THR A 131 -13.58 13.99 -8.61
CA THR A 131 -12.79 14.58 -9.69
C THR A 131 -12.66 13.58 -10.84
N ALA A 132 -12.14 14.01 -12.00
CA ALA A 132 -11.97 13.14 -13.15
C ALA A 132 -10.95 12.00 -12.95
N ILE A 133 -10.07 12.11 -11.94
CA ILE A 133 -9.01 11.14 -11.65
C ILE A 133 -9.21 10.41 -10.31
N GLY A 134 -10.42 10.50 -9.76
CA GLY A 134 -10.78 9.97 -8.44
C GLY A 134 -11.14 11.06 -7.43
N PRO A 135 -11.73 10.71 -6.29
CA PRO A 135 -12.12 11.68 -5.28
C PRO A 135 -10.93 12.25 -4.50
N VAL A 136 -11.03 13.52 -4.10
CA VAL A 136 -10.19 14.08 -3.04
C VAL A 136 -10.88 13.88 -1.69
N ASP A 137 -10.12 13.60 -0.63
CA ASP A 137 -10.68 13.17 0.66
C ASP A 137 -11.67 14.19 1.22
N LEU A 138 -11.29 15.47 1.33
CA LEU A 138 -12.21 16.56 1.70
C LEU A 138 -12.09 17.74 0.73
N MET A 139 -13.23 18.34 0.41
CA MET A 139 -13.33 19.69 -0.10
C MET A 139 -13.88 20.58 1.01
N CYS A 140 -13.17 21.67 1.29
CA CYS A 140 -13.49 22.63 2.34
C CYS A 140 -13.53 24.07 1.80
N ARG A 141 -14.03 24.98 2.62
CA ARG A 141 -13.85 26.43 2.48
C ARG A 141 -12.98 26.93 3.63
N ASP A 142 -12.03 27.80 3.34
CA ASP A 142 -11.25 28.50 4.37
C ASP A 142 -12.06 29.67 4.98
N GLU A 143 -11.43 30.41 5.89
CA GLU A 143 -12.03 31.55 6.58
C GLU A 143 -12.46 32.71 5.67
N LEU A 144 -11.93 32.76 4.44
CA LEU A 144 -12.29 33.73 3.41
C LEU A 144 -13.28 33.16 2.37
N GLY A 145 -13.77 31.94 2.57
CA GLY A 145 -14.65 31.26 1.62
C GLY A 145 -13.94 30.72 0.37
N ARG A 146 -12.61 30.62 0.36
CA ARG A 146 -11.85 30.06 -0.77
C ARG A 146 -11.82 28.53 -0.69
N SER A 147 -11.76 27.88 -1.85
CA SER A 147 -11.79 26.43 -1.95
C SER A 147 -10.48 25.81 -1.43
N VAL A 148 -10.57 24.75 -0.63
CA VAL A 148 -9.41 24.00 -0.13
C VAL A 148 -9.62 22.52 -0.34
N ALA A 149 -8.70 21.88 -1.07
CA ALA A 149 -8.63 20.44 -1.22
C ALA A 149 -7.71 19.85 -0.14
N VAL A 150 -8.20 18.85 0.58
CA VAL A 150 -7.47 18.19 1.67
C VAL A 150 -7.25 16.73 1.32
N GLU A 151 -6.00 16.29 1.36
CA GLU A 151 -5.61 14.87 1.26
C GLU A 151 -5.15 14.39 2.64
N ILE A 152 -5.64 13.23 3.06
CA ILE A 152 -5.48 12.66 4.40
C ILE A 152 -4.71 11.34 4.29
N LYS A 153 -3.65 11.21 5.10
CA LYS A 153 -2.88 9.97 5.21
C LYS A 153 -2.68 9.57 6.67
N ARG A 154 -2.57 8.27 6.93
CA ARG A 154 -2.04 7.81 8.23
C ARG A 154 -0.55 8.14 8.32
N ARG A 155 0.19 7.84 7.24
CA ARG A 155 1.61 8.16 7.08
C ARG A 155 1.80 8.96 5.80
N GLY A 156 2.08 10.25 5.93
CA GLY A 156 2.31 11.16 4.83
C GLY A 156 3.68 10.94 4.20
N GLU A 157 3.69 10.39 2.99
CA GLU A 157 4.87 10.21 2.15
C GLU A 157 4.77 11.05 0.86
N ILE A 158 5.77 10.93 -0.03
CA ILE A 158 5.83 11.72 -1.28
C ILE A 158 4.64 11.44 -2.20
N ASP A 159 4.18 10.19 -2.22
CA ASP A 159 3.06 9.74 -3.05
C ASP A 159 1.75 10.51 -2.75
N GLY A 160 1.46 10.79 -1.49
CA GLY A 160 0.30 11.60 -1.08
C GLY A 160 0.40 13.06 -1.52
N VAL A 161 1.60 13.64 -1.51
CA VAL A 161 1.82 15.02 -2.01
C VAL A 161 1.68 15.09 -3.52
N GLU A 162 2.23 14.12 -4.25
CA GLU A 162 2.07 14.00 -5.70
C GLU A 162 0.60 13.77 -6.08
N GLN A 163 -0.13 12.97 -5.30
CA GLN A 163 -1.57 12.76 -5.47
C GLN A 163 -2.35 14.08 -5.32
N LEU A 164 -2.13 14.82 -4.23
CA LEU A 164 -2.78 16.11 -4.01
C LEU A 164 -2.39 17.14 -5.09
N THR A 165 -1.14 17.15 -5.55
CA THR A 165 -0.68 18.03 -6.64
C THR A 165 -1.49 17.78 -7.92
N ARG A 166 -1.71 16.52 -8.31
CA ARG A 166 -2.56 16.18 -9.47
C ARG A 166 -4.01 16.63 -9.29
N TYR A 167 -4.58 16.53 -8.09
CA TYR A 167 -5.91 17.05 -7.82
C TYR A 167 -5.97 18.57 -7.95
N LEU A 168 -5.01 19.30 -7.39
CA LEU A 168 -4.94 20.75 -7.48
C LEU A 168 -4.80 21.22 -8.93
N ASP A 169 -3.95 20.57 -9.73
CA ASP A 169 -3.78 20.88 -11.16
C ASP A 169 -5.08 20.71 -11.96
N LEU A 170 -5.94 19.80 -11.55
CA LEU A 170 -7.23 19.55 -12.20
C LEU A 170 -8.31 20.51 -11.68
N LEU A 171 -8.43 20.65 -10.36
CA LEU A 171 -9.43 21.49 -9.70
C LEU A 171 -9.24 22.98 -10.02
N ASN A 172 -7.99 23.44 -10.17
CA ASN A 172 -7.71 24.82 -10.56
C ASN A 172 -8.01 25.14 -12.03
N ARG A 173 -8.41 24.14 -12.85
CA ARG A 173 -8.93 24.39 -14.21
C ARG A 173 -10.42 24.77 -14.20
N ASP A 174 -11.13 24.44 -13.13
CA ASP A 174 -12.52 24.83 -12.95
C ASP A 174 -12.59 26.27 -12.40
N THR A 175 -13.06 27.20 -13.22
CA THR A 175 -13.17 28.62 -12.87
C THR A 175 -14.15 28.90 -11.73
N VAL A 176 -15.06 27.97 -11.42
CA VAL A 176 -16.01 28.10 -10.30
C VAL A 176 -15.32 27.78 -8.96
N LEU A 177 -14.35 26.87 -8.98
CA LEU A 177 -13.62 26.44 -7.78
C LEU A 177 -12.34 27.24 -7.58
N ALA A 178 -11.66 27.62 -8.66
CA ALA A 178 -10.37 28.27 -8.63
C ALA A 178 -10.43 29.65 -7.95
N PRO A 179 -9.39 30.03 -7.17
CA PRO A 179 -8.22 29.22 -6.82
C PRO A 179 -8.54 28.17 -5.74
N VAL A 180 -7.99 26.97 -5.89
CA VAL A 180 -8.06 25.87 -4.91
C VAL A 180 -6.69 25.70 -4.26
N ALA A 181 -6.63 25.87 -2.94
CA ALA A 181 -5.43 25.61 -2.15
C ALA A 181 -5.36 24.15 -1.68
N GLY A 182 -4.16 23.66 -1.39
CA GLY A 182 -3.94 22.29 -0.90
C GLY A 182 -3.57 22.22 0.57
N VAL A 183 -4.16 21.25 1.28
CA VAL A 183 -3.73 20.84 2.62
C VAL A 183 -3.42 19.35 2.63
N PHE A 184 -2.22 18.98 3.04
CA PHE A 184 -1.81 17.61 3.28
C PHE A 184 -1.85 17.31 4.77
N ALA A 185 -2.83 16.52 5.21
CA ALA A 185 -3.08 16.21 6.61
C ALA A 185 -2.67 14.77 6.93
N ALA A 186 -1.85 14.54 7.95
CA ALA A 186 -1.49 13.17 8.34
C ALA A 186 -1.09 13.05 9.81
N GLN A 187 -1.19 11.86 10.39
CA GLN A 187 -0.68 11.64 11.76
C GLN A 187 0.83 11.80 11.84
N GLN A 188 1.54 11.39 10.79
CA GLN A 188 2.99 11.53 10.68
C GLN A 188 3.34 11.92 9.25
N ILE A 189 4.14 12.97 9.07
CA ILE A 189 4.60 13.42 7.74
C ILE A 189 6.11 13.26 7.66
N LYS A 190 6.60 12.48 6.70
CA LYS A 190 8.05 12.30 6.48
C LYS A 190 8.70 13.61 6.06
N PRO A 191 9.95 13.92 6.48
CA PRO A 191 10.62 15.17 6.15
C PRO A 191 10.65 15.50 4.66
N GLN A 192 10.95 14.51 3.80
CA GLN A 192 10.97 14.71 2.35
C GLN A 192 9.60 15.06 1.75
N ALA A 193 8.52 14.50 2.30
CA ALA A 193 7.16 14.83 1.87
C ALA A 193 6.80 16.27 2.28
N ARG A 194 7.19 16.68 3.50
CA ARG A 194 7.00 18.06 3.97
C ARG A 194 7.76 19.07 3.10
N THR A 195 9.01 18.76 2.72
CA THR A 195 9.80 19.60 1.82
C THR A 195 9.12 19.74 0.46
N LEU A 196 8.68 18.64 -0.14
CA LEU A 196 7.98 18.67 -1.43
C LEU A 196 6.65 19.43 -1.35
N ALA A 197 5.86 19.21 -0.30
CA ALA A 197 4.60 19.92 -0.11
C ALA A 197 4.81 21.44 -0.02
N ALA A 198 5.82 21.87 0.75
CA ALA A 198 6.16 23.29 0.86
C ALA A 198 6.59 23.90 -0.49
N ASP A 199 7.42 23.19 -1.26
CA ASP A 199 7.83 23.61 -2.61
C ASP A 199 6.62 23.80 -3.56
N ARG A 200 5.58 22.98 -3.39
CA ARG A 200 4.33 23.06 -4.17
C ARG A 200 3.28 24.01 -3.59
N GLY A 201 3.59 24.75 -2.52
CA GLY A 201 2.64 25.63 -1.85
C GLY A 201 1.50 24.89 -1.13
N ILE A 202 1.69 23.60 -0.83
CA ILE A 202 0.75 22.76 -0.08
C ILE A 202 1.06 22.87 1.40
N ARG A 203 0.06 23.24 2.19
CA ARG A 203 0.19 23.34 3.65
C ARG A 203 0.15 21.96 4.29
N CYS A 204 1.04 21.67 5.21
CA CYS A 204 1.05 20.41 5.96
C CYS A 204 0.39 20.57 7.33
N VAL A 205 -0.48 19.64 7.72
CA VAL A 205 -1.13 19.57 9.04
C VAL A 205 -0.85 18.21 9.67
N THR A 206 -0.33 18.19 10.89
CA THR A 206 -0.15 16.94 11.65
C THR A 206 -1.42 16.69 12.47
N LEU A 207 -2.00 15.50 12.36
CA LEU A 207 -3.23 15.10 13.06
C LEU A 207 -2.91 14.27 14.30
N ASP A 208 -3.53 14.60 15.43
CA ASP A 208 -3.48 13.77 16.63
C ASP A 208 -4.75 12.90 16.69
N TYR A 209 -4.60 11.63 16.35
CA TYR A 209 -5.73 10.69 16.26
C TYR A 209 -6.42 10.46 17.61
N ASP A 210 -5.65 10.38 18.70
CA ASP A 210 -6.23 10.12 20.02
C ASP A 210 -6.99 11.34 20.52
N GLN A 211 -6.48 12.55 20.25
CA GLN A 211 -7.20 13.80 20.52
C GLN A 211 -8.50 13.88 19.72
N MET A 212 -8.44 13.63 18.40
CA MET A 212 -9.61 13.69 17.52
C MET A 212 -10.69 12.70 17.95
N ARG A 213 -10.32 11.46 18.30
CA ARG A 213 -11.28 10.46 18.81
C ARG A 213 -11.85 10.84 20.18
N GLY A 214 -11.09 11.57 20.99
CA GLY A 214 -11.52 12.07 22.30
C GLY A 214 -12.60 13.15 22.18
N MET A 215 -12.58 13.96 21.12
CA MET A 215 -13.54 15.05 20.88
C MET A 215 -14.97 14.52 20.66
N ASP A 216 -15.13 13.35 20.03
CA ASP A 216 -16.43 12.67 19.91
C ASP A 216 -16.94 12.06 21.23
N SER A 217 -16.05 11.81 22.20
CA SER A 217 -16.42 11.11 23.44
C SER A 217 -17.03 12.04 24.50
N ASP A 218 -16.97 13.36 24.31
CA ASP A 218 -17.50 14.35 25.25
C ASP A 218 -19.04 14.47 25.19
N GLU A 219 -19.73 13.79 24.27
CA GLU A 219 -21.21 13.72 24.26
C GLU A 219 -21.81 12.76 25.30
N TYR A 220 -21.01 11.94 26.02
CA TYR A 220 -21.54 10.93 26.97
C TYR A 220 -21.03 11.00 28.41
N ARG A 221 -20.59 12.17 28.90
CA ARG A 221 -20.34 12.37 30.34
C ARG A 221 -21.42 13.25 30.99
N LEU A 222 -22.64 12.74 31.02
CA LEU A 222 -23.69 13.18 31.94
C LEU A 222 -23.88 12.10 33.01
N PHE A 223 -23.41 12.44 34.21
CA PHE A 223 -23.54 11.78 35.53
C PHE A 223 -22.63 10.57 35.80
#